data_AF-A0A8J7XMY0-F1
#
_entry.id   AF-A0A8J7XMY0-F1
#
_cell.length_a   1.000
_cell.length_b   1.000
_cell.length_c   1.000
_cell.angle_alpha   90.00
_cell.angle_beta   90.00
_cell.angle_gamma   90.00
#
_symmetry.space_group_name_H-M   'P 1'
#
loop_
_entity.id
_entity.type
_entity.pdbx_description
1 polymer ?
#
loop_
_entity_poly.entity_id
_entity_poly.type
_entity_poly.pdbx_seq_one_letter_code
_entity_poly.pdbx_strand_id
1 'polypeptide(L)'
;YHDLLTKKKEIRFIAAQSQASPNLQGEYRYDFADHAEMTPMLKMYTLGHQAKMVPIRGDGLRYHGCSPILSLLRYKGLLDTIAYPPDEKYVFEKAQLFVQKEGFLPAPESAYSVCCAIDEALECKRKNEEKVIAFNISGHGLLDLEGYQEVLQF
;
A
#
# COMPACT_ATOMS: atom_id res chain seq x y z
N TYR A 1 -13.96 8.16 7.14
CA TYR A 1 -14.72 7.43 8.18
C TYR A 1 -15.98 8.17 8.64
N HIS A 2 -15.93 9.45 9.05
CA HIS A 2 -17.14 10.19 9.45
C HIS A 2 -18.25 10.11 8.39
N ASP A 3 -17.97 10.46 7.14
CA ASP A 3 -18.97 10.39 6.05
C ASP A 3 -19.54 8.97 5.78
N LEU A 4 -18.79 7.92 6.07
CA LEU A 4 -19.27 6.54 5.94
C LEU A 4 -20.21 6.16 7.10
N LEU A 5 -19.80 6.49 8.32
CA LEU A 5 -20.51 6.10 9.54
C LEU A 5 -21.72 7.00 9.85
N THR A 6 -21.66 8.29 9.50
CA THR A 6 -22.69 9.27 9.85
C THR A 6 -23.54 9.67 8.65
N LYS A 7 -22.95 9.78 7.46
CA LYS A 7 -23.66 10.18 6.23
C LYS A 7 -24.01 9.01 5.31
N LYS A 8 -23.66 7.76 5.68
CA LYS A 8 -23.92 6.53 4.91
C LYS A 8 -23.47 6.62 3.44
N LYS A 9 -22.40 7.36 3.15
CA LYS A 9 -21.83 7.35 1.80
C LYS A 9 -21.16 5.99 1.57
N GLU A 10 -21.40 5.40 0.41
CA GLU A 10 -20.70 4.21 -0.05
C GLU A 10 -19.26 4.59 -0.44
N ILE A 11 -18.34 4.45 0.52
CA ILE A 11 -16.92 4.73 0.34
C ILE A 11 -16.15 3.45 0.65
N ARG A 12 -15.30 3.02 -0.27
CA ARG A 12 -14.40 1.88 -0.05
C ARG A 12 -12.98 2.40 0.18
N PHE A 13 -12.34 1.92 1.25
CA PHE A 13 -10.94 2.22 1.55
C PHE A 13 -10.11 1.00 1.23
N ILE A 14 -9.01 1.19 0.48
CA ILE A 14 -8.12 0.11 0.07
C ILE A 14 -6.70 0.47 0.51
N ALA A 15 -6.03 -0.43 1.22
CA ALA A 15 -4.60 -0.37 1.50
C ALA A 15 -3.83 -1.25 0.51
N ALA A 16 -3.06 -0.63 -0.38
CA ALA A 16 -2.14 -1.30 -1.29
C ALA A 16 -0.81 -1.59 -0.60
N GLN A 17 -0.33 -2.82 -0.71
CA GLN A 17 0.88 -3.32 -0.03
C GLN A 17 1.72 -4.16 -0.99
N SER A 18 2.94 -4.50 -0.56
CA SER A 18 3.76 -5.53 -1.21
C SER A 18 3.52 -6.90 -0.59
N GLN A 19 3.49 -7.95 -1.41
CA GLN A 19 3.54 -9.35 -0.96
C GLN A 19 4.86 -9.69 -0.25
N ALA A 20 5.90 -8.86 -0.36
CA ALA A 20 7.11 -9.01 0.44
C ALA A 20 6.86 -8.75 1.94
N SER A 21 5.89 -7.88 2.28
CA SER A 21 5.50 -7.53 3.65
C SER A 21 4.02 -7.09 3.72
N PRO A 22 3.05 -8.00 3.51
CA PRO A 22 1.63 -7.66 3.49
C PRO A 22 1.06 -7.60 4.92
N ASN A 23 1.51 -6.63 5.73
CA ASN A 23 1.24 -6.60 7.17
C ASN A 23 -0.25 -6.61 7.54
N LEU A 24 -1.13 -5.92 6.80
CA LEU A 24 -2.59 -5.93 7.03
C LEU A 24 -3.28 -7.25 6.63
N GLN A 25 -2.53 -8.22 6.10
CA GLN A 25 -2.95 -9.60 5.86
C GLN A 25 -2.35 -10.59 6.89
N GLY A 26 -1.58 -10.09 7.86
CA GLY A 26 -1.02 -10.86 8.97
C GLY A 26 -2.01 -11.12 10.10
N GLU A 27 -1.47 -11.33 11.30
CA GLU A 27 -2.26 -11.63 12.50
C GLU A 27 -2.63 -10.37 13.29
N TYR A 28 -3.87 -10.26 13.76
CA TYR A 28 -4.30 -9.15 14.62
C TYR A 28 -4.06 -9.43 16.11
N ARG A 29 -2.84 -9.19 16.59
CA ARG A 29 -2.41 -9.49 17.98
C ARG A 29 -1.59 -8.35 18.59
N TYR A 30 -1.26 -8.48 19.87
CA TYR A 30 -0.25 -7.61 20.48
C TYR A 30 1.12 -8.05 20.01
N ASP A 31 1.94 -7.09 19.58
CA ASP A 31 3.32 -7.33 19.14
C ASP A 31 4.15 -6.05 19.35
N PHE A 32 5.47 -6.18 19.39
CA PHE A 32 6.37 -5.03 19.54
C PHE A 32 6.32 -4.13 18.30
N ALA A 33 6.37 -2.80 18.50
CA ALA A 33 6.34 -1.85 17.38
C ALA A 33 7.73 -1.66 16.75
N ASP A 34 8.78 -2.21 17.33
CA ASP A 34 10.12 -2.18 16.77
C ASP A 34 10.78 -3.54 16.89
N HIS A 35 11.79 -3.75 16.05
CA HIS A 35 12.54 -5.00 16.00
C HIS A 35 13.32 -5.27 17.30
N ALA A 36 13.76 -4.23 18.00
CA ALA A 36 14.63 -4.31 19.17
C ALA A 36 13.84 -4.41 20.49
N GLU A 37 12.51 -4.52 20.44
CA GLU A 37 11.62 -4.63 21.59
C GLU A 37 11.75 -3.43 22.58
N MET A 38 12.14 -2.26 22.06
CA MET A 38 12.30 -1.05 22.87
C MET A 38 10.99 -0.28 23.09
N THR A 39 10.01 -0.48 22.21
CA THR A 39 8.68 0.12 22.27
C THR A 39 7.70 -0.79 23.03
N PRO A 40 6.61 -0.25 23.60
CA PRO A 40 5.56 -1.08 24.14
C PRO A 40 4.88 -1.91 23.04
N MET A 41 4.31 -3.06 23.43
CA MET A 41 3.47 -3.83 22.51
C MET A 41 2.21 -3.05 22.12
N LEU A 42 1.88 -3.09 20.83
CA LEU A 42 0.70 -2.48 20.26
C LEU A 42 -0.27 -3.54 19.74
N LYS A 43 -1.59 -3.32 19.89
CA LYS A 43 -2.60 -4.17 19.27
C LYS A 43 -2.71 -3.82 17.78
N MET A 44 -2.09 -4.60 16.92
CA MET A 44 -2.00 -4.33 15.49
C MET A 44 -2.05 -5.59 14.64
N TYR A 45 -2.28 -5.41 13.33
CA TYR A 45 -1.93 -6.44 12.36
C TYR A 45 -0.40 -6.50 12.26
N THR A 46 0.16 -7.70 12.33
CA THR A 46 1.60 -7.94 12.33
C THR A 46 1.98 -9.23 11.60
N LEU A 47 3.13 -9.20 10.94
CA LEU A 47 3.83 -10.40 10.44
C LEU A 47 4.78 -10.99 11.49
N GLY A 48 4.96 -10.31 12.63
CA GLY A 48 5.95 -10.58 13.66
C GLY A 48 7.11 -9.59 13.59
N HIS A 49 7.45 -8.92 14.70
CA HIS A 49 8.53 -7.93 14.75
C HIS A 49 9.93 -8.45 14.40
N GLN A 50 10.15 -9.77 14.40
CA GLN A 50 11.38 -10.43 13.94
C GLN A 50 11.23 -11.12 12.57
N ALA A 51 10.12 -10.90 11.86
CA ALA A 51 9.89 -11.50 10.56
C ALA A 51 10.98 -11.06 9.56
N LYS A 52 11.49 -12.02 8.79
CA LYS A 52 12.42 -11.75 7.70
C LYS A 52 11.62 -11.50 6.43
N MET A 53 11.93 -10.40 5.75
CA MET A 53 11.26 -9.99 4.52
C MET A 53 12.24 -9.97 3.36
N VAL A 54 11.73 -10.18 2.16
CA VAL A 54 12.52 -10.05 0.94
C VAL A 54 12.75 -8.56 0.66
N PRO A 55 13.98 -8.15 0.26
CA PRO A 55 14.25 -6.79 -0.15
C PRO A 55 13.41 -6.38 -1.37
N ILE A 56 12.94 -5.14 -1.36
CA ILE A 56 12.19 -4.49 -2.44
C ILE A 56 12.66 -3.03 -2.53
N ARG A 57 12.40 -2.35 -3.66
CA ARG A 57 12.69 -0.92 -3.87
C ARG A 57 11.71 -0.04 -3.12
N GLY A 58 10.45 -0.44 -2.97
CA GLY A 58 9.50 0.13 -2.01
C GLY A 58 9.88 -0.19 -0.56
N ASP A 59 11.11 0.10 -0.15
CA ASP A 59 11.70 -0.32 1.12
C ASP A 59 10.83 0.13 2.31
N GLY A 60 10.25 1.32 2.26
CA GLY A 60 9.34 1.82 3.29
C GLY A 60 8.11 0.93 3.56
N LEU A 61 7.76 -0.01 2.67
CA LEU A 61 6.69 -0.99 2.85
C LEU A 61 7.14 -2.28 3.54
N ARG A 62 8.41 -2.42 3.94
CA ARG A 62 8.96 -3.58 4.66
C ARG A 62 8.78 -3.51 6.19
N TYR A 63 7.81 -2.74 6.67
CA TYR A 63 7.52 -2.69 8.09
C TYR A 63 6.55 -3.83 8.49
N HIS A 64 6.87 -4.55 9.57
CA HIS A 64 6.20 -5.79 9.97
C HIS A 64 4.77 -5.59 10.48
N GLY A 65 4.53 -4.44 11.08
CA GLY A 65 3.26 -4.09 11.71
C GLY A 65 2.50 -3.03 10.91
N CYS A 66 1.24 -2.82 11.25
CA CYS A 66 0.47 -1.67 10.80
C CYS A 66 0.06 -0.79 11.99
N SER A 67 -0.25 0.48 11.75
CA SER A 67 -0.80 1.36 12.79
C SER A 67 -1.99 0.70 13.52
N PRO A 68 -2.11 0.81 14.85
CA PRO A 68 -3.25 0.27 15.60
C PRO A 68 -4.61 0.77 15.08
N ILE A 69 -4.66 2.00 14.58
CA ILE A 69 -5.90 2.60 14.03
C ILE A 69 -6.28 1.88 12.72
N LEU A 70 -5.36 1.77 11.77
CA LEU A 70 -5.61 1.04 10.51
C LEU A 70 -5.91 -0.43 10.76
N SER A 71 -5.21 -1.02 11.74
CA SER A 71 -5.42 -2.40 12.16
C SER A 71 -6.83 -2.63 12.71
N LEU A 72 -7.32 -1.73 13.55
CA LEU A 72 -8.69 -1.78 14.04
C LEU A 72 -9.70 -1.64 12.91
N LEU A 73 -9.47 -0.74 11.97
CA LEU A 73 -10.36 -0.53 10.81
C LEU A 73 -10.41 -1.78 9.92
N ARG A 74 -9.26 -2.43 9.68
CA ARG A 74 -9.19 -3.71 8.98
C ARG A 74 -9.94 -4.80 9.74
N TYR A 75 -9.70 -4.93 11.04
CA TYR A 75 -10.37 -5.92 11.90
C TYR A 75 -11.90 -5.73 11.91
N LYS A 76 -12.38 -4.50 11.80
CA LYS A 76 -13.81 -4.17 11.71
C LYS A 76 -14.40 -4.30 10.30
N GLY A 77 -13.63 -4.72 9.31
CA GLY A 77 -14.08 -4.87 7.92
C GLY A 77 -14.33 -3.53 7.19
N LEU A 78 -13.73 -2.44 7.68
CA LEU A 78 -13.88 -1.09 7.10
C LEU A 78 -12.72 -0.70 6.16
N LEU A 79 -11.70 -1.54 6.06
CA LEU A 79 -10.52 -1.35 5.23
C LEU A 79 -10.24 -2.63 4.45
N ASP A 80 -10.26 -2.53 3.13
CA ASP A 80 -9.83 -3.58 2.22
C ASP A 80 -8.31 -3.51 2.01
N THR A 81 -7.74 -4.62 1.57
CA THR A 81 -6.30 -4.76 1.38
C THR A 81 -6.01 -5.46 0.08
N ILE A 82 -5.04 -4.96 -0.67
CA ILE A 82 -4.45 -5.64 -1.82
C ILE A 82 -2.94 -5.75 -1.63
N ALA A 83 -2.35 -6.84 -2.11
CA ALA A 83 -0.91 -7.08 -2.04
C ALA A 83 -0.39 -7.41 -3.44
N TYR A 84 0.51 -6.57 -3.95
CA TYR A 84 1.13 -6.72 -5.26
C TYR A 84 2.40 -7.58 -5.21
N PRO A 85 2.79 -8.23 -6.34
CA PRO A 85 3.96 -9.10 -6.39
C PRO A 85 5.25 -8.42 -5.87
N PRO A 86 6.15 -9.20 -5.23
CA PRO A 86 7.35 -8.66 -4.60
C PRO A 86 8.44 -8.24 -5.62
N ASP A 87 8.31 -8.62 -6.89
CA ASP A 87 9.25 -8.22 -7.95
C ASP A 87 9.06 -6.77 -8.43
N GLU A 88 7.99 -6.10 -7.98
CA GLU A 88 7.62 -4.70 -8.24
C GLU A 88 7.41 -4.33 -9.71
N LYS A 89 7.59 -5.28 -10.64
CA LYS A 89 7.51 -5.02 -12.07
C LYS A 89 6.15 -4.46 -12.46
N TYR A 90 5.09 -5.13 -12.03
CA TYR A 90 3.72 -4.68 -12.32
C TYR A 90 3.45 -3.28 -11.76
N VAL A 91 3.87 -3.03 -10.52
CA VAL A 91 3.67 -1.75 -9.83
C VAL A 91 4.42 -0.63 -10.55
N PHE A 92 5.66 -0.89 -10.96
CA PHE A 92 6.51 0.10 -11.60
C PHE A 92 6.11 0.35 -13.06
N GLU A 93 5.56 -0.65 -13.76
CA GLU A 93 4.95 -0.45 -15.08
C GLU A 93 3.76 0.52 -14.99
N LYS A 94 2.94 0.43 -13.93
CA LYS A 94 1.85 1.40 -13.68
C LYS A 94 2.38 2.78 -13.31
N ALA A 95 3.44 2.86 -12.51
CA ALA A 95 4.08 4.13 -12.19
C ALA A 95 4.70 4.79 -13.43
N GLN A 96 5.33 4.02 -14.32
CA GLN A 96 5.85 4.51 -15.60
C GLN A 96 4.73 5.07 -16.47
N LEU A 97 3.60 4.36 -16.56
CA LEU A 97 2.41 4.87 -17.25
C LEU A 97 1.93 6.19 -16.63
N PHE A 98 1.87 6.27 -15.30
CA PHE A 98 1.48 7.49 -14.59
C PHE A 98 2.44 8.65 -14.89
N VAL A 99 3.76 8.44 -14.87
CA VAL A 99 4.76 9.44 -15.25
C VAL A 99 4.54 9.93 -16.68
N GLN A 100 4.29 9.01 -17.62
CA GLN A 100 4.08 9.35 -19.03
C GLN A 100 2.79 10.16 -19.26
N LYS A 101 1.80 10.05 -18.37
CA LYS A 101 0.51 10.73 -18.51
C LYS A 101 0.42 12.02 -17.68
N GLU A 102 0.94 11.99 -16.47
CA GLU A 102 0.80 13.07 -15.47
C GLU A 102 2.09 13.86 -15.23
N GLY A 103 3.24 13.38 -15.74
CA GLY A 103 4.53 14.07 -15.60
C GLY A 103 5.12 14.05 -14.19
N PHE A 104 4.57 13.26 -13.26
CA PHE A 104 5.02 13.17 -11.88
C PHE A 104 5.59 11.78 -11.59
N LEU A 105 6.82 11.73 -11.07
CA LEU A 105 7.50 10.49 -10.64
C LEU A 105 7.17 10.17 -9.18
N PRO A 106 6.33 9.16 -8.90
CA PRO A 106 6.03 8.76 -7.52
C PRO A 106 7.23 8.03 -6.89
N ALA A 107 7.37 8.15 -5.56
CA ALA A 107 8.26 7.27 -4.81
C ALA A 107 7.85 5.79 -5.00
N PRO A 108 8.78 4.82 -4.92
CA PRO A 108 8.48 3.40 -4.99
C PRO A 108 7.30 2.96 -4.09
N GLU A 109 7.18 3.51 -2.88
CA GLU A 109 6.06 3.22 -1.98
C GLU A 109 4.73 3.81 -2.49
N SER A 110 4.78 5.03 -3.05
CA SER A 110 3.60 5.68 -3.65
C SER A 110 3.12 4.97 -4.91
N ALA A 111 4.01 4.28 -5.62
CA ALA A 111 3.68 3.52 -6.82
C ALA A 111 2.60 2.45 -6.55
N TYR A 112 2.54 1.87 -5.36
CA TYR A 112 1.49 0.90 -4.98
C TYR A 112 0.10 1.53 -4.94
N SER A 113 -0.03 2.75 -4.43
CA SER A 113 -1.29 3.51 -4.46
C SER A 113 -1.70 3.89 -5.88
N VAL A 114 -0.73 4.31 -6.71
CA VAL A 114 -0.94 4.61 -8.13
C VAL A 114 -1.41 3.37 -8.89
N CYS A 115 -0.73 2.24 -8.68
CA CYS A 115 -1.07 0.95 -9.26
C CYS A 115 -2.51 0.55 -8.91
N CYS A 116 -2.87 0.61 -7.62
CA CYS A 116 -4.22 0.33 -7.16
C CYS A 116 -5.27 1.27 -7.76
N ALA A 117 -4.98 2.56 -7.86
CA ALA A 117 -5.91 3.52 -8.45
C ALA A 117 -6.17 3.24 -9.94
N ILE A 118 -5.11 2.88 -10.69
CA ILE A 118 -5.23 2.53 -12.12
C ILE A 118 -6.01 1.22 -12.29
N ASP A 119 -5.76 0.20 -11.47
CA ASP A 119 -6.48 -1.07 -11.53
C ASP A 119 -7.98 -0.87 -11.23
N GLU A 120 -8.30 -0.06 -10.22
CA GLU A 120 -9.69 0.28 -9.89
C GLU A 120 -10.36 1.09 -11.00
N ALA A 121 -9.63 2.01 -11.65
CA ALA A 121 -10.16 2.77 -12.80
C ALA A 121 -10.45 1.84 -13.99
N LEU A 122 -9.57 0.88 -14.27
CA LEU A 122 -9.77 -0.12 -15.32
C LEU A 122 -10.97 -1.03 -15.02
N GLU A 123 -11.15 -1.42 -13.76
CA GLU A 123 -12.30 -2.20 -13.33
C GLU A 123 -13.62 -1.42 -13.45
N CYS A 124 -13.62 -0.13 -13.09
CA CYS A 124 -14.77 0.76 -13.31
C CYS A 124 -15.11 0.87 -14.80
N LYS A 125 -14.09 1.01 -15.67
CA LYS A 125 -14.27 0.99 -17.12
C LYS A 125 -14.88 -0.32 -17.61
N ARG A 126 -14.42 -1.48 -17.11
CA ARG A 126 -14.95 -2.80 -17.46
C ARG A 126 -16.41 -2.97 -17.05
N LYS A 127 -16.78 -2.42 -15.89
CA LYS A 127 -18.15 -2.45 -15.35
C LYS A 127 -19.06 -1.33 -15.88
N ASN A 128 -18.51 -0.38 -16.63
CA ASN A 128 -19.19 0.84 -17.06
C ASN A 128 -19.78 1.62 -15.86
N GLU A 129 -18.99 1.77 -14.80
CA GLU A 129 -19.35 2.50 -13.58
C GLU A 129 -18.56 3.81 -13.49
N GLU A 130 -19.24 4.89 -13.12
CA GLU A 130 -18.60 6.17 -12.81
C GLU A 130 -18.30 6.27 -11.31
N LYS A 131 -17.02 6.40 -10.95
CA LYS A 131 -16.56 6.51 -9.56
C LYS A 131 -15.45 7.55 -9.45
N VAL A 132 -15.42 8.24 -8.31
CA VAL A 132 -14.28 9.08 -7.93
C VAL A 132 -13.27 8.23 -7.18
N ILE A 133 -12.06 8.15 -7.72
CA ILE A 133 -10.94 7.45 -7.11
C ILE A 133 -9.97 8.50 -6.59
N ALA A 134 -9.80 8.56 -5.27
CA ALA A 134 -8.78 9.36 -4.62
C ALA A 134 -7.72 8.42 -4.04
N PHE A 135 -6.46 8.73 -4.31
CA PHE A 135 -5.32 7.97 -3.81
C PHE A 135 -4.24 8.93 -3.31
N ASN A 136 -3.37 8.43 -2.43
CA ASN A 136 -2.32 9.24 -1.82
C ASN A 136 -0.99 9.01 -2.54
N ILE A 137 -0.32 10.11 -2.89
CA ILE A 137 1.10 10.12 -3.28
C ILE A 137 1.86 10.67 -2.08
N SER A 138 2.52 9.77 -1.34
CA SER A 138 3.24 10.12 -0.12
C SER A 138 4.60 10.77 -0.37
N GLY A 139 5.16 10.63 -1.58
CA GLY A 139 6.45 11.21 -1.93
C GLY A 139 6.77 11.13 -3.42
N HIS A 140 7.80 11.87 -3.83
CA HIS A 140 8.37 11.81 -5.19
C HIS A 140 9.51 10.80 -5.28
N GLY A 141 9.75 10.23 -6.47
CA GLY A 141 10.79 9.22 -6.71
C GLY A 141 12.11 9.75 -7.26
N LEU A 142 12.40 11.05 -7.12
CA LEU A 142 13.60 11.68 -7.71
C LEU A 142 14.92 11.03 -7.26
N LEU A 143 14.95 10.46 -6.05
CA LEU A 143 16.13 9.77 -5.51
C LEU A 143 16.08 8.25 -5.70
N ASP A 144 15.02 7.75 -6.33
CA ASP A 144 14.73 6.31 -6.49
C ASP A 144 14.83 5.85 -7.95
N LEU A 145 15.40 6.69 -8.83
CA LEU A 145 15.54 6.42 -10.26
C LEU A 145 16.28 5.12 -10.55
N GLU A 146 17.35 4.84 -9.80
CA GLU A 146 18.11 3.58 -9.93
C GLU A 146 17.23 2.36 -9.63
N GLY A 147 16.33 2.46 -8.64
CA GLY A 147 15.38 1.41 -8.32
C GLY A 147 14.39 1.17 -9.46
N TYR A 148 13.87 2.24 -10.07
CA TYR A 148 13.02 2.13 -11.25
C TYR A 148 13.74 1.50 -12.43
N GLN A 149 14.99 1.92 -12.71
CA GLN A 149 15.80 1.37 -13.80
C GLN A 149 16.07 -0.13 -13.62
N GLU A 150 16.41 -0.57 -12.42
CA GLU A 150 16.69 -2.00 -12.17
C GLU A 150 15.47 -2.89 -12.40
N VAL A 151 14.31 -2.47 -11.89
CA VAL A 151 13.07 -3.25 -11.98
C VAL A 151 12.49 -3.21 -13.40
N LEU A 152 12.53 -2.06 -14.07
CA LEU A 152 11.97 -1.88 -15.42
C LEU A 152 12.94 -2.18 -16.56
N GLN A 153 14.23 -2.35 -16.26
CA GLN A 153 15.29 -2.72 -17.20
C GLN A 153 15.45 -1.74 -18.38
N PHE A 154 15.62 -0.44 -18.10
CA PHE A 154 15.88 0.62 -19.10
C PHE A 154 17.07 1.50 -18.76
#